data_AF-A0A195B778-F1
#
_entry.id   AF-A0A195B778-F1
#
_cell.length_a   1.000
_cell.length_b   1.000
_cell.length_c   1.000
_cell.angle_alpha   90.00
_cell.angle_beta   90.00
_cell.angle_gamma   90.00
#
_symmetry.space_group_name_H-M   'P 1'
#
loop_
_entity.id
_entity.type
_entity.pdbx_description
1 polymer ?
#
loop_
_entity_poly.entity_id
_entity_poly.type
_entity_poly.pdbx_seq_one_letter_code
_entity_poly.pdbx_strand_id
1 'polypeptide(L)'
;MNPNRIKKGTTIFTGKPFVFTLNSKHRTTRCDNCLKSGKLLKCSSCQYVYYCDRNCQKESWPIHKTECTRLKKVSPKVLPDAARLMARIILKLNQGGAEEVGYYTEKNFRRFKDLMSHYSDIKVDVKRMEHFTMLYGVLSQFLDETFMPNIAELMGIYGRICTNSFNILDINMNTIGVGIYLGASVIDHSCKPNAVVVFEGTTIIVRTLTDLSSLDWSQASIDKIRISYVDLLNSNKDRREELHSSYYFWCDCERCKKEEPMAEVAACPNLSCDSPCSIEADECEKCNTEISVEFKETFREVVDFTAHHLEKMKTMAYLDVSKICLKKQKGIMHKFNIQHVRTLEMAHIAAMNLKCWEDAEFYGKELVPGYLLYYGEIHPLTGLLYLTIGKIQLHLEKPKEALQALTKANTVLTITHGDKHSIMEEELRPLLYQADMESNSANLLAIDIFYEWHVESAEQSALPTLGHRERKKQLLLLLLAVTYDSCLTVRSTTRDPASFHEAWIVLTSSGKCNFTRMFYESSE
;
A
#
# COMPACT_ATOMS: atom_id res chain seq x y z
N MET A 1 -22.78 20.25 14.78
CA MET A 1 -21.94 19.39 13.91
C MET A 1 -22.73 19.13 12.63
N ASN A 2 -22.13 19.27 11.45
CA ASN A 2 -22.82 18.99 10.18
C ASN A 2 -23.10 17.48 10.09
N PRO A 3 -24.37 17.02 10.09
CA PRO A 3 -24.72 15.60 10.10
C PRO A 3 -24.32 14.88 8.80
N ASN A 4 -23.99 15.62 7.75
CA ASN A 4 -23.58 15.06 6.45
C ASN A 4 -22.06 14.90 6.29
N ARG A 5 -21.26 15.30 7.30
CA ARG A 5 -19.80 15.22 7.21
C ARG A 5 -19.33 13.77 7.20
N ILE A 6 -18.55 13.41 6.18
CA ILE A 6 -17.93 12.09 6.06
C ILE A 6 -16.52 12.16 6.64
N LYS A 7 -16.21 11.26 7.58
CA LYS A 7 -14.88 11.19 8.21
C LYS A 7 -13.90 10.49 7.28
N LYS A 8 -12.62 10.86 7.34
CA LYS A 8 -11.52 10.07 6.76
C LYS A 8 -11.59 8.62 7.24
N GLY A 9 -11.31 7.67 6.35
CA GLY A 9 -11.41 6.24 6.61
C GLY A 9 -12.84 5.70 6.58
N THR A 10 -13.79 6.42 6.00
CA THR A 10 -15.16 5.93 5.82
C THR A 10 -15.26 5.15 4.52
N THR A 11 -15.85 3.95 4.54
CA THR A 11 -16.23 3.26 3.30
C THR A 11 -17.44 3.96 2.69
N ILE A 12 -17.26 4.49 1.48
CA ILE A 12 -18.29 5.25 0.76
C ILE A 12 -18.89 4.46 -0.40
N PHE A 13 -18.24 3.36 -0.82
CA PHE A 13 -18.75 2.47 -1.85
C PHE A 13 -18.17 1.05 -1.69
N THR A 14 -19.01 0.05 -1.95
CA THR A 14 -18.61 -1.35 -2.07
C THR A 14 -19.33 -1.95 -3.27
N GLY A 15 -18.64 -2.72 -4.12
CA GLY A 15 -19.24 -3.28 -5.33
C GLY A 15 -18.67 -4.63 -5.74
N LYS A 16 -19.49 -5.44 -6.42
CA LYS A 16 -19.04 -6.65 -7.13
C LYS A 16 -18.75 -6.31 -8.59
N PRO A 17 -17.84 -7.05 -9.24
CA PRO A 17 -17.53 -6.82 -10.65
C PRO A 17 -18.71 -7.27 -11.52
N PHE A 18 -18.97 -6.52 -12.59
CA PHE A 18 -19.82 -6.96 -13.70
C PHE A 18 -19.22 -8.19 -14.39
N VAL A 19 -17.91 -8.11 -14.66
CA VAL A 19 -17.06 -9.23 -15.08
C VAL A 19 -15.66 -9.04 -14.50
N PHE A 20 -14.92 -10.12 -14.33
CA PHE A 20 -13.50 -10.08 -14.00
C PHE A 20 -12.77 -11.27 -14.61
N THR A 21 -11.44 -11.22 -14.63
CA THR A 21 -10.55 -12.33 -14.97
C THR A 21 -9.31 -12.31 -14.09
N LEU A 22 -8.87 -13.49 -13.63
CA LEU A 22 -7.56 -13.68 -13.02
C LEU A 22 -6.46 -13.47 -14.07
N ASN A 23 -5.37 -12.80 -13.70
CA ASN A 23 -4.20 -12.64 -14.55
C ASN A 23 -3.60 -14.02 -14.87
N SER A 24 -3.34 -14.27 -16.15
CA SER A 24 -2.80 -15.53 -16.66
C SER A 24 -1.52 -16.00 -15.95
N LYS A 25 -0.67 -15.07 -15.48
CA LYS A 25 0.55 -15.37 -14.69
C LYS A 25 0.25 -16.06 -13.36
N HIS A 26 -0.95 -15.89 -12.82
CA HIS A 26 -1.38 -16.46 -11.55
C HIS A 26 -2.38 -17.62 -11.69
N ARG A 27 -2.69 -18.05 -12.92
CA ARG A 27 -3.70 -19.08 -13.21
C ARG A 27 -3.54 -20.37 -12.41
N THR A 28 -2.30 -20.79 -12.14
CA THR A 28 -1.99 -22.03 -11.43
C THR A 28 -1.69 -21.82 -9.95
N THR A 29 -1.62 -20.57 -9.48
CA THR A 29 -1.26 -20.22 -8.09
C THR A 29 -2.38 -19.53 -7.34
N ARG A 30 -3.45 -19.09 -8.04
CA ARG A 30 -4.65 -18.48 -7.47
C ARG A 30 -5.93 -19.09 -8.01
N CYS A 31 -6.97 -19.06 -7.19
CA CYS A 31 -8.31 -19.49 -7.55
C CYS A 31 -8.93 -18.58 -8.60
N ASP A 32 -9.53 -19.13 -9.66
CA ASP A 32 -10.17 -18.38 -10.75
C ASP A 32 -11.49 -17.71 -10.32
N ASN A 33 -12.01 -18.04 -9.12
CA ASN A 33 -13.22 -17.45 -8.54
C ASN A 33 -12.89 -16.38 -7.50
N CYS A 34 -12.27 -16.75 -6.38
CA CYS A 34 -12.05 -15.85 -5.25
C CYS A 34 -10.68 -15.14 -5.29
N LEU A 35 -9.82 -15.48 -6.25
CA LEU A 35 -8.47 -14.93 -6.45
C LEU A 35 -7.48 -15.15 -5.28
N LYS A 36 -7.87 -15.88 -4.24
CA LYS A 36 -6.97 -16.29 -3.15
C LYS A 36 -5.93 -17.30 -3.66
N SER A 37 -4.71 -17.17 -3.16
CA SER A 37 -3.65 -18.17 -3.35
C SER A 37 -3.84 -19.35 -2.40
N GLY A 38 -3.22 -20.50 -2.72
CA GLY A 38 -3.23 -21.66 -1.84
C GLY A 38 -3.19 -22.97 -2.61
N LYS A 39 -3.64 -24.05 -1.96
CA LYS A 39 -3.82 -25.35 -2.61
C LYS A 39 -5.05 -25.32 -3.51
N LEU A 40 -4.88 -25.70 -4.78
CA LEU A 40 -5.94 -25.57 -5.78
C LEU A 40 -6.29 -26.91 -6.44
N LEU A 41 -7.56 -27.02 -6.81
CA LEU A 41 -8.16 -28.10 -7.60
C LEU A 41 -8.42 -27.61 -9.01
N LYS A 42 -7.89 -28.33 -9.99
CA LYS A 42 -8.05 -28.05 -11.41
C LYS A 42 -9.43 -28.49 -11.89
N CYS A 43 -10.11 -27.69 -12.71
CA CYS A 43 -11.34 -28.10 -13.37
C CYS A 43 -11.10 -29.35 -14.22
N SER A 44 -11.81 -30.43 -13.94
CA SER A 44 -11.62 -31.73 -14.60
C SER A 44 -11.95 -31.70 -16.10
N SER A 45 -12.86 -30.82 -16.53
CA SER A 45 -13.30 -30.73 -17.92
C SER A 45 -12.32 -29.95 -18.80
N CYS A 46 -12.04 -28.69 -18.47
CA CYS A 46 -11.19 -27.84 -19.30
C CYS A 46 -9.69 -27.95 -18.99
N GLN A 47 -9.34 -28.41 -17.79
CA GLN A 47 -7.96 -28.48 -17.30
C GLN A 47 -7.21 -27.12 -17.31
N TYR A 48 -7.96 -26.01 -17.43
CA TYR A 48 -7.43 -24.66 -17.61
C TYR A 48 -7.52 -23.82 -16.34
N VAL A 49 -8.67 -23.81 -15.67
CA VAL A 49 -8.91 -23.01 -14.45
C VAL A 49 -8.73 -23.84 -13.19
N TYR A 50 -8.44 -23.17 -12.09
CA TYR A 50 -8.14 -23.75 -10.79
C TYR A 50 -9.00 -23.09 -9.70
N TYR A 51 -9.41 -23.85 -8.69
CA TYR A 51 -10.29 -23.40 -7.61
C TYR A 51 -9.76 -23.83 -6.25
N CYS A 52 -10.02 -23.08 -5.19
CA CYS A 52 -9.69 -23.52 -3.82
C CYS A 52 -10.37 -24.86 -3.50
N ASP A 53 -11.65 -24.97 -3.82
CA ASP A 53 -12.52 -26.08 -3.46
C ASP A 53 -13.74 -26.18 -4.38
N ARG A 54 -14.65 -27.12 -4.06
CA ARG A 54 -15.91 -27.31 -4.79
C ARG A 54 -16.88 -26.13 -4.68
N ASN A 55 -16.81 -25.33 -3.61
CA ASN A 55 -17.68 -24.16 -3.44
C ASN A 55 -17.29 -23.06 -4.43
N CYS A 56 -16.00 -22.74 -4.51
CA CYS A 56 -15.48 -21.79 -5.51
C CYS A 56 -15.78 -22.24 -6.95
N GLN A 57 -15.68 -23.54 -7.24
CA GLN A 57 -16.05 -24.06 -8.56
C GLN A 57 -17.55 -23.87 -8.85
N LYS A 58 -18.41 -24.15 -7.87
CA LYS A 58 -19.88 -24.01 -8.01
C LYS A 58 -20.28 -22.54 -8.21
N GLU A 59 -19.69 -21.62 -7.45
CA GLU A 59 -19.94 -20.17 -7.58
C GLU A 59 -19.47 -19.60 -8.91
N SER A 60 -18.33 -20.09 -9.42
CA SER A 60 -17.80 -19.67 -10.72
C SER A 60 -18.59 -20.24 -11.91
N TRP A 61 -19.33 -21.34 -11.71
CA TRP A 61 -19.97 -22.11 -12.78
C TRP A 61 -20.89 -21.31 -13.71
N PRO A 62 -21.73 -20.36 -13.26
CA PRO A 62 -22.55 -19.55 -14.15
C PRO A 62 -21.73 -18.84 -15.25
N ILE A 63 -20.53 -18.37 -14.91
CA ILE A 63 -19.59 -17.75 -15.85
C ILE A 63 -18.80 -18.86 -16.56
N HIS A 64 -18.15 -19.74 -15.79
CA HIS A 64 -17.21 -20.72 -16.30
C HIS A 64 -17.83 -21.74 -17.25
N LYS A 65 -19.09 -22.16 -17.04
CA LYS A 65 -19.80 -23.13 -17.89
C LYS A 65 -19.73 -22.74 -19.37
N THR A 66 -19.87 -21.45 -19.64
CA THR A 66 -19.88 -20.92 -21.01
C THR A 66 -18.49 -20.87 -21.64
N GLU A 67 -17.41 -20.72 -20.86
CA GLU A 67 -16.04 -20.75 -21.38
C GLU A 67 -15.36 -22.12 -21.27
N CYS A 68 -15.86 -23.06 -20.46
CA CYS A 68 -15.19 -24.31 -20.11
C CYS A 68 -14.79 -25.15 -21.34
N THR A 69 -15.73 -25.44 -22.23
CA THR A 69 -15.48 -26.21 -23.45
C THR A 69 -14.52 -25.49 -24.40
N ARG A 70 -14.56 -24.15 -24.43
CA ARG A 70 -13.69 -23.31 -25.28
C ARG A 70 -12.26 -23.29 -24.74
N LEU A 71 -12.10 -23.09 -23.43
CA LEU A 71 -10.81 -23.15 -22.73
C LEU A 71 -10.15 -24.53 -22.87
N LYS A 72 -10.93 -25.61 -22.94
CA LYS A 72 -10.42 -26.95 -23.24
C LYS A 72 -9.69 -27.01 -24.59
N LYS A 73 -10.20 -26.33 -25.62
CA LYS A 73 -9.59 -26.26 -26.96
C LYS A 73 -8.34 -25.38 -26.99
N VAL A 74 -8.28 -24.38 -26.12
CA VAL A 74 -7.12 -23.47 -26.01
C VAL A 74 -5.96 -24.13 -25.27
N SER A 75 -6.24 -24.92 -24.23
CA SER A 75 -5.23 -25.62 -23.44
C SER A 75 -4.32 -26.50 -24.32
N PRO A 76 -2.98 -26.48 -24.16
CA PRO A 76 -2.22 -25.88 -23.06
C PRO A 76 -1.80 -24.42 -23.29
N LYS A 77 -2.17 -23.81 -24.43
CA LYS A 77 -1.88 -22.39 -24.69
C LYS A 77 -2.61 -21.51 -23.68
N VAL A 78 -2.09 -20.31 -23.46
CA VAL A 78 -2.69 -19.32 -22.56
C VAL A 78 -3.50 -18.33 -23.38
N LEU A 79 -4.79 -18.18 -23.05
CA LEU A 79 -5.63 -17.15 -23.64
C LEU A 79 -5.20 -15.79 -23.08
N PRO A 80 -4.96 -14.75 -23.90
CA PRO A 80 -4.67 -13.41 -23.42
C PRO A 80 -5.76 -12.89 -22.48
N ASP A 81 -5.37 -12.25 -21.38
CA ASP A 81 -6.30 -11.82 -20.33
C ASP A 81 -7.36 -10.85 -20.87
N ALA A 82 -6.96 -9.89 -21.71
CA ALA A 82 -7.88 -8.97 -22.37
C ALA A 82 -8.89 -9.68 -23.30
N ALA A 83 -8.47 -10.72 -24.01
CA ALA A 83 -9.37 -11.51 -24.85
C ALA A 83 -10.38 -12.30 -23.99
N ARG A 84 -9.92 -12.91 -22.89
CA ARG A 84 -10.81 -13.61 -21.95
C ARG A 84 -11.82 -12.68 -21.30
N LEU A 85 -11.39 -11.49 -20.88
CA LEU A 85 -12.28 -10.47 -20.30
C LEU A 85 -13.31 -10.00 -21.33
N MET A 86 -12.89 -9.71 -22.57
CA MET A 86 -13.79 -9.31 -23.64
C MET A 86 -14.79 -10.42 -23.98
N ALA A 87 -14.36 -11.68 -24.04
CA ALA A 87 -15.23 -12.82 -24.25
C ALA A 87 -16.28 -12.96 -23.14
N ARG A 88 -15.88 -12.80 -21.87
CA ARG A 88 -16.83 -12.81 -20.73
C ARG A 88 -17.86 -11.68 -20.84
N ILE A 89 -17.47 -10.49 -21.29
CA ILE A 89 -18.40 -9.38 -21.53
C ILE A 89 -19.38 -9.72 -22.65
N ILE A 90 -18.89 -10.17 -23.80
CA ILE A 90 -19.73 -10.54 -24.95
C ILE A 90 -20.76 -11.60 -24.54
N LEU A 91 -20.32 -12.67 -23.86
CA LEU A 91 -21.21 -13.74 -23.41
C LEU A 91 -22.24 -13.23 -22.39
N LYS A 92 -21.83 -12.35 -21.46
CA LYS A 92 -22.74 -11.78 -20.47
C LYS A 92 -23.76 -10.83 -21.10
N LEU A 93 -23.38 -10.01 -22.07
CA LEU A 93 -24.29 -9.13 -22.81
C LEU A 93 -25.34 -9.94 -23.59
N ASN A 94 -24.93 -11.04 -24.23
CA ASN A 94 -25.83 -11.98 -24.92
C ASN A 94 -26.83 -12.67 -23.95
N GLN A 95 -26.55 -12.68 -22.65
CA GLN A 95 -27.40 -13.29 -21.61
C GLN A 95 -28.22 -12.24 -20.83
N GLY A 96 -28.45 -11.07 -21.42
CA GLY A 96 -29.25 -10.00 -20.80
C GLY A 96 -28.47 -9.08 -19.86
N GLY A 97 -27.15 -9.24 -19.76
CA GLY A 97 -26.29 -8.40 -18.91
C GLY A 97 -26.28 -6.91 -19.29
N ALA A 98 -26.82 -6.53 -20.45
CA ALA A 98 -26.99 -5.13 -20.84
C ALA A 98 -27.91 -4.34 -19.88
N GLU A 99 -28.85 -5.03 -19.23
CA GLU A 99 -29.78 -4.43 -18.26
C GLU A 99 -29.25 -4.46 -16.82
N GLU A 100 -28.12 -5.12 -16.56
CA GLU A 100 -27.49 -5.12 -15.24
C GLU A 100 -27.01 -3.72 -14.87
N VAL A 101 -27.32 -3.32 -13.63
CA VAL A 101 -27.02 -1.99 -13.08
C VAL A 101 -26.03 -2.12 -11.93
N GLY A 102 -25.03 -1.23 -11.93
CA GLY A 102 -24.19 -0.97 -10.75
C GLY A 102 -24.59 0.34 -10.11
N TYR A 103 -25.25 0.26 -8.97
CA TYR A 103 -25.59 1.42 -8.16
C TYR A 103 -24.34 2.02 -7.51
N TYR A 104 -24.21 3.34 -7.56
CA TYR A 104 -23.19 4.10 -6.82
C TYR A 104 -23.80 5.07 -5.80
N THR A 105 -25.12 5.26 -5.85
CA THR A 105 -25.94 5.79 -4.76
C THR A 105 -27.24 4.98 -4.68
N GLU A 106 -28.11 5.29 -3.72
CA GLU A 106 -29.44 4.67 -3.62
C GLU A 106 -30.30 4.83 -4.89
N LYS A 107 -30.07 5.92 -5.66
CA LYS A 107 -30.91 6.30 -6.81
C LYS A 107 -30.17 6.30 -8.14
N ASN A 108 -28.84 6.40 -8.11
CA ASN A 108 -28.04 6.52 -9.31
C ASN A 108 -27.25 5.25 -9.58
N PHE A 109 -27.22 4.87 -10.84
CA PHE A 109 -26.57 3.65 -11.31
C PHE A 109 -25.92 3.87 -12.68
N ARG A 110 -25.05 2.94 -13.05
CA ARG A 110 -24.53 2.80 -14.40
C ARG A 110 -24.81 1.40 -14.94
N ARG A 111 -25.05 1.31 -16.24
CA ARG A 111 -25.06 0.07 -17.02
C ARG A 111 -23.80 0.00 -17.87
N PHE A 112 -23.53 -1.17 -18.45
CA PHE A 112 -22.36 -1.35 -19.31
C PHE A 112 -22.31 -0.34 -20.47
N LYS A 113 -23.47 -0.01 -21.08
CA LYS A 113 -23.53 0.95 -22.19
C LYS A 113 -23.12 2.38 -21.80
N ASP A 114 -23.27 2.76 -20.52
CA ASP A 114 -23.00 4.09 -19.99
C ASP A 114 -21.51 4.32 -19.70
N LEU A 115 -20.68 3.27 -19.78
CA LEU A 115 -19.24 3.37 -19.65
C LEU A 115 -18.64 4.14 -20.82
N MET A 116 -17.68 5.01 -20.53
CA MET A 116 -16.98 5.80 -21.53
C MET A 116 -16.19 4.86 -22.44
N SER A 117 -16.37 4.97 -23.76
CA SER A 117 -15.67 4.09 -24.71
C SER A 117 -14.45 4.72 -25.35
N HIS A 118 -14.36 6.06 -25.39
CA HIS A 118 -13.37 6.78 -26.21
C HIS A 118 -13.29 6.23 -27.65
N TYR A 119 -14.45 5.83 -28.22
CA TYR A 119 -14.52 5.16 -29.51
C TYR A 119 -13.82 5.94 -30.62
N SER A 120 -14.07 7.26 -30.69
CA SER A 120 -13.48 8.13 -31.71
C SER A 120 -11.97 8.24 -31.58
N ASP A 121 -11.46 8.37 -30.34
CA ASP A 121 -10.03 8.48 -30.05
C ASP A 121 -9.31 7.16 -30.38
N ILE A 122 -9.88 6.03 -29.95
CA ILE A 122 -9.34 4.70 -30.21
C ILE A 122 -9.26 4.39 -31.71
N LYS A 123 -10.26 4.82 -32.49
CA LYS A 123 -10.31 4.55 -33.93
C LYS A 123 -9.13 5.16 -34.69
N VAL A 124 -8.55 6.25 -34.17
CA VAL A 124 -7.37 6.91 -34.76
C VAL A 124 -6.06 6.56 -34.05
N ASP A 125 -6.11 5.88 -32.91
CA ASP A 125 -4.93 5.36 -32.21
C ASP A 125 -4.45 4.06 -32.86
N VAL A 126 -3.34 4.15 -33.60
CA VAL A 126 -2.74 3.02 -34.33
C VAL A 126 -2.43 1.84 -33.40
N LYS A 127 -1.84 2.08 -32.22
CA LYS A 127 -1.45 1.00 -31.29
C LYS A 127 -2.69 0.27 -30.75
N ARG A 128 -3.76 1.02 -30.47
CA ARG A 128 -5.02 0.45 -30.01
C ARG A 128 -5.75 -0.33 -31.10
N MET A 129 -5.71 0.15 -32.34
CA MET A 129 -6.30 -0.55 -33.48
C MET A 129 -5.54 -1.84 -33.82
N GLU A 130 -4.21 -1.86 -33.71
CA GLU A 130 -3.40 -3.08 -33.82
C GLU A 130 -3.77 -4.09 -32.73
N HIS A 131 -3.83 -3.64 -31.48
CA HIS A 131 -4.24 -4.50 -30.35
C HIS A 131 -5.67 -5.01 -30.54
N PHE A 132 -6.62 -4.17 -30.95
CA PHE A 132 -7.99 -4.57 -31.25
C PHE A 132 -8.03 -5.66 -32.34
N THR A 133 -7.27 -5.49 -33.41
CA THR A 133 -7.19 -6.48 -34.51
C THR A 133 -6.65 -7.81 -34.04
N MET A 134 -5.61 -7.81 -33.19
CA MET A 134 -5.11 -9.03 -32.55
C MET A 134 -6.18 -9.71 -31.69
N LEU A 135 -6.89 -8.93 -30.85
CA LEU A 135 -7.96 -9.48 -30.00
C LEU A 135 -9.11 -10.04 -30.83
N TYR A 136 -9.50 -9.38 -31.91
CA TYR A 136 -10.50 -9.89 -32.85
C TYR A 136 -10.11 -11.26 -33.38
N GLY A 137 -8.86 -11.42 -33.86
CA GLY A 137 -8.36 -12.70 -34.37
C GLY A 137 -8.39 -13.83 -33.33
N VAL A 138 -8.12 -13.52 -32.06
CA VAL A 138 -8.23 -14.47 -30.94
C VAL A 138 -9.69 -14.79 -30.62
N LEU A 139 -10.56 -13.78 -30.60
CA LEU A 139 -11.99 -13.94 -30.27
C LEU A 139 -12.74 -14.74 -31.31
N SER A 140 -12.48 -14.52 -32.61
CA SER A 140 -13.10 -15.28 -33.69
C SER A 140 -12.74 -16.77 -33.66
N GLN A 141 -11.63 -17.14 -33.02
CA GLN A 141 -11.27 -18.55 -32.78
C GLN A 141 -11.85 -19.09 -31.47
N PHE A 142 -12.07 -18.23 -30.47
CA PHE A 142 -12.51 -18.61 -29.14
C PHE A 142 -14.04 -18.66 -28.99
N LEU A 143 -14.75 -17.71 -29.58
CA LEU A 143 -16.20 -17.57 -29.56
C LEU A 143 -16.80 -18.13 -30.85
N ASP A 144 -18.03 -18.68 -30.75
CA ASP A 144 -18.76 -19.05 -31.96
C ASP A 144 -19.32 -17.80 -32.62
N GLU A 145 -19.49 -17.83 -33.95
CA GLU A 145 -19.94 -16.69 -34.76
C GLU A 145 -21.27 -16.10 -34.28
N THR A 146 -22.17 -16.94 -33.73
CA THR A 146 -23.47 -16.51 -33.19
C THR A 146 -23.37 -15.59 -31.97
N PHE A 147 -22.25 -15.62 -31.23
CA PHE A 147 -22.03 -14.73 -30.09
C PHE A 147 -21.28 -13.46 -30.48
N MET A 148 -20.64 -13.44 -31.65
CA MET A 148 -19.78 -12.32 -32.05
C MET A 148 -20.62 -11.08 -32.38
N PRO A 149 -20.36 -9.94 -31.72
CA PRO A 149 -20.98 -8.66 -32.09
C PRO A 149 -20.49 -8.20 -33.46
N ASN A 150 -21.19 -7.23 -34.05
CA ASN A 150 -20.63 -6.53 -35.21
C ASN A 150 -19.39 -5.72 -34.81
N ILE A 151 -18.57 -5.33 -35.80
CA ILE A 151 -17.28 -4.67 -35.56
C ILE A 151 -17.44 -3.37 -34.75
N ALA A 152 -18.49 -2.58 -34.99
CA ALA A 152 -18.71 -1.33 -34.27
C ALA A 152 -19.05 -1.57 -32.79
N GLU A 153 -19.90 -2.55 -32.50
CA GLU A 153 -20.22 -2.97 -31.13
C GLU A 153 -19.00 -3.53 -30.42
N LEU A 154 -18.22 -4.37 -31.10
CA LEU A 154 -17.01 -4.97 -30.56
C LEU A 154 -15.94 -3.92 -30.23
N MET A 155 -15.74 -2.94 -31.11
CA MET A 155 -14.90 -1.77 -30.86
C MET A 155 -15.42 -0.97 -29.65
N GLY A 156 -16.73 -0.80 -29.53
CA GLY A 156 -17.36 -0.17 -28.36
C GLY A 156 -17.08 -0.94 -27.05
N ILE A 157 -17.10 -2.27 -27.07
CA ILE A 157 -16.73 -3.11 -25.92
C ILE A 157 -15.24 -2.94 -25.61
N TYR A 158 -14.37 -3.03 -26.61
CA TYR A 158 -12.92 -2.84 -26.45
C TYR A 158 -12.58 -1.49 -25.83
N GLY A 159 -13.22 -0.42 -26.31
CA GLY A 159 -13.00 0.91 -25.79
C GLY A 159 -13.39 1.03 -24.31
N ARG A 160 -14.55 0.49 -23.93
CA ARG A 160 -15.00 0.46 -22.52
C ARG A 160 -14.06 -0.35 -21.62
N ILE A 161 -13.49 -1.45 -22.14
CA ILE A 161 -12.48 -2.23 -21.42
C ILE A 161 -11.23 -1.38 -21.20
N CYS A 162 -10.72 -0.70 -22.22
CA CYS A 162 -9.49 0.08 -22.11
C CYS A 162 -9.57 1.19 -21.06
N THR A 163 -10.75 1.80 -20.91
CA THR A 163 -10.92 3.04 -20.15
C THR A 163 -11.57 2.86 -18.77
N ASN A 164 -12.28 1.75 -18.54
CA ASN A 164 -13.04 1.51 -17.29
C ASN A 164 -12.62 0.23 -16.56
N SER A 165 -11.54 -0.43 -16.98
CA SER A 165 -11.03 -1.61 -16.27
C SER A 165 -10.31 -1.20 -14.99
N PHE A 166 -10.61 -1.92 -13.90
CA PHE A 166 -9.90 -1.83 -12.64
C PHE A 166 -8.96 -3.03 -12.51
N ASN A 167 -7.70 -2.76 -12.18
CA ASN A 167 -6.78 -3.79 -11.72
C ASN A 167 -7.25 -4.27 -10.35
N ILE A 168 -7.55 -5.57 -10.23
CA ILE A 168 -7.90 -6.19 -8.96
C ILE A 168 -6.60 -6.48 -8.23
N LEU A 169 -6.49 -5.96 -7.01
CA LEU A 169 -5.27 -6.01 -6.22
C LEU A 169 -5.36 -7.07 -5.12
N ASP A 170 -4.24 -7.67 -4.74
CA ASP A 170 -4.16 -8.47 -3.51
C ASP A 170 -3.88 -7.58 -2.29
N ILE A 171 -3.76 -8.21 -1.11
CA ILE A 171 -3.48 -7.53 0.16
C ILE A 171 -2.16 -6.75 0.16
N ASN A 172 -1.24 -7.03 -0.77
CA ASN A 172 0.04 -6.34 -0.91
C ASN A 172 -0.01 -5.30 -2.05
N MET A 173 -1.21 -4.94 -2.52
CA MET A 173 -1.46 -4.02 -3.64
C MET A 173 -0.89 -4.49 -4.99
N ASN A 174 -0.59 -5.79 -5.15
CA ASN A 174 -0.14 -6.34 -6.42
C ASN A 174 -1.35 -6.64 -7.32
N THR A 175 -1.23 -6.33 -8.62
CA THR A 175 -2.27 -6.66 -9.59
C THR A 175 -2.34 -8.16 -9.82
N ILE A 176 -3.47 -8.77 -9.47
CA ILE A 176 -3.73 -10.21 -9.63
C ILE A 176 -4.80 -10.52 -10.67
N GLY A 177 -5.56 -9.52 -11.10
CA GLY A 177 -6.60 -9.68 -12.10
C GLY A 177 -7.10 -8.34 -12.61
N VAL A 178 -8.14 -8.38 -13.42
CA VAL A 178 -8.78 -7.20 -13.99
C VAL A 178 -10.29 -7.38 -13.99
N GLY A 179 -11.04 -6.31 -13.75
CA GLY A 179 -12.50 -6.36 -13.75
C GLY A 179 -13.17 -5.05 -14.14
N ILE A 180 -14.44 -5.16 -14.55
CA ILE A 180 -15.31 -4.03 -14.83
C ILE A 180 -16.25 -3.84 -13.64
N TYR A 181 -16.29 -2.64 -13.08
CA TYR A 181 -17.12 -2.31 -11.92
C TYR A 181 -18.04 -1.15 -12.28
N LEU A 182 -19.29 -1.45 -12.65
CA LEU A 182 -20.21 -0.46 -13.26
C LEU A 182 -20.39 0.77 -12.38
N GLY A 183 -20.73 0.59 -11.09
CA GLY A 183 -20.93 1.70 -10.16
C GLY A 183 -19.65 2.50 -9.90
N ALA A 184 -18.51 1.82 -9.71
CA ALA A 184 -17.24 2.46 -9.43
C ALA A 184 -16.65 3.23 -10.63
N SER A 185 -17.08 2.92 -11.86
CA SER A 185 -16.64 3.61 -13.08
C SER A 185 -17.11 5.07 -13.18
N VAL A 186 -17.87 5.57 -12.19
CA VAL A 186 -18.26 6.99 -12.07
C VAL A 186 -17.15 7.88 -11.48
N ILE A 187 -16.16 7.27 -10.83
CA ILE A 187 -15.16 7.97 -10.02
C ILE A 187 -14.03 8.44 -10.91
N ASP A 188 -13.85 9.75 -11.10
CA ASP A 188 -12.74 10.25 -11.92
C ASP A 188 -11.40 10.27 -11.18
N HIS A 189 -10.36 10.53 -11.96
CA HIS A 189 -8.98 10.67 -11.52
C HIS A 189 -8.66 11.99 -10.82
N SER A 190 -7.75 11.96 -9.84
CA SER A 190 -6.93 13.09 -9.40
C SER A 190 -5.55 12.60 -8.95
N CYS A 191 -4.47 13.33 -9.27
CA CYS A 191 -3.14 13.07 -8.69
C CYS A 191 -3.04 13.51 -7.22
N LYS A 192 -4.06 14.20 -6.70
CA LYS A 192 -4.29 14.48 -5.27
C LYS A 192 -5.66 13.90 -4.92
N PRO A 193 -5.79 12.57 -4.78
CA PRO A 193 -7.08 11.93 -4.57
C PRO A 193 -7.59 12.18 -3.14
N ASN A 194 -8.90 12.17 -2.98
CA ASN A 194 -9.57 12.23 -1.66
C ASN A 194 -10.16 10.87 -1.25
N ALA A 195 -10.04 9.86 -2.11
CA ALA A 195 -10.44 8.49 -1.85
C ALA A 195 -9.43 7.50 -2.45
N VAL A 196 -9.48 6.26 -1.94
CA VAL A 196 -8.65 5.15 -2.40
C VAL A 196 -9.48 3.92 -2.67
N VAL A 197 -9.02 3.10 -3.61
CA VAL A 197 -9.59 1.79 -3.94
C VAL A 197 -8.73 0.70 -3.33
N VAL A 198 -9.37 -0.23 -2.61
CA VAL A 198 -8.79 -1.49 -2.13
C VAL A 198 -9.73 -2.64 -2.48
N PHE A 199 -9.27 -3.88 -2.32
CA PHE A 199 -10.02 -5.07 -2.72
C PHE A 199 -10.07 -6.14 -1.64
N GLU A 200 -11.26 -6.70 -1.43
CA GLU A 200 -11.47 -7.92 -0.63
C GLU A 200 -11.96 -9.04 -1.57
N GLY A 201 -11.02 -9.89 -1.98
CA GLY A 201 -11.20 -10.82 -3.10
C GLY A 201 -11.49 -10.06 -4.40
N THR A 202 -12.68 -10.29 -4.98
CA THR A 202 -13.14 -9.55 -6.17
C THR A 202 -13.95 -8.31 -5.84
N THR A 203 -14.20 -8.03 -4.56
CA THR A 203 -15.04 -6.91 -4.12
C THR A 203 -14.21 -5.63 -4.13
N ILE A 204 -14.64 -4.61 -4.87
CA ILE A 204 -14.02 -3.29 -4.80
C ILE A 204 -14.58 -2.53 -3.60
N ILE A 205 -13.70 -1.85 -2.86
CA ILE A 205 -14.05 -1.03 -1.70
C ILE A 205 -13.40 0.35 -1.88
N VAL A 206 -14.20 1.41 -1.78
CA VAL A 206 -13.73 2.81 -1.89
C VAL A 206 -13.82 3.47 -0.53
N ARG A 207 -12.69 4.02 -0.06
CA ARG A 207 -12.56 4.63 1.27
C ARG A 207 -12.00 6.05 1.18
N THR A 208 -12.49 6.94 2.04
CA THR A 208 -12.05 8.34 2.08
C THR A 208 -10.65 8.46 2.69
N LEU A 209 -9.80 9.28 2.07
CA LEU A 209 -8.46 9.64 2.58
C LEU A 209 -8.48 10.92 3.42
N THR A 210 -9.48 11.77 3.20
CA THR A 210 -9.68 13.04 3.91
C THR A 210 -11.10 13.13 4.48
N ASP A 211 -11.32 14.05 5.41
CA ASP A 211 -12.69 14.41 5.79
C ASP A 211 -13.37 15.14 4.61
N LEU A 212 -14.64 14.82 4.37
CA LEU A 212 -15.46 15.46 3.33
C LEU A 212 -16.65 16.16 3.98
N SER A 213 -17.07 17.30 3.43
CA SER A 213 -18.22 18.04 3.95
C SER A 213 -19.54 17.32 3.72
N SER A 214 -19.66 16.61 2.59
CA SER A 214 -20.78 15.75 2.25
C SER A 214 -20.39 14.75 1.15
N LEU A 215 -21.14 13.65 1.04
CA LEU A 215 -20.99 12.71 -0.07
C LEU A 215 -21.77 13.22 -1.29
N ASP A 216 -21.09 13.93 -2.18
CA ASP A 216 -21.67 14.37 -3.45
C ASP A 216 -20.91 13.78 -4.64
N TRP A 217 -21.63 12.98 -5.43
CA TRP A 217 -21.15 12.33 -6.65
C TRP A 217 -21.33 13.20 -7.90
N SER A 218 -21.96 14.37 -7.78
CA SER A 218 -22.19 15.30 -8.87
C SER A 218 -20.88 15.92 -9.35
N GLN A 219 -20.81 16.23 -10.66
CA GLN A 219 -19.62 16.85 -11.27
C GLN A 219 -19.27 18.22 -10.67
N ALA A 220 -20.26 18.92 -10.10
CA ALA A 220 -20.14 20.28 -9.61
C ALA A 220 -19.61 20.36 -8.16
N SER A 221 -19.49 19.24 -7.45
CA SER A 221 -19.02 19.23 -6.07
C SER A 221 -17.52 19.48 -5.95
N ILE A 222 -17.13 20.34 -5.02
CA ILE A 222 -15.74 20.48 -4.58
C ILE A 222 -15.22 19.21 -3.88
N ASP A 223 -16.13 18.45 -3.26
CA ASP A 223 -15.85 17.18 -2.59
C ASP A 223 -16.10 15.99 -3.52
N LYS A 224 -16.16 16.19 -4.84
CA LYS A 224 -16.34 15.08 -5.76
C LYS A 224 -15.28 14.02 -5.50
N ILE A 225 -15.73 12.78 -5.38
CA ILE A 225 -14.86 11.64 -5.08
C ILE A 225 -13.87 11.44 -6.24
N ARG A 226 -12.60 11.35 -5.90
CA ARG A 226 -11.48 11.19 -6.81
C ARG A 226 -10.51 10.12 -6.30
N ILE A 227 -10.11 9.22 -7.19
CA ILE A 227 -9.08 8.21 -6.94
C ILE A 227 -7.87 8.48 -7.84
N SER A 228 -6.73 7.84 -7.59
CA SER A 228 -5.65 7.81 -8.58
C SER A 228 -5.86 6.63 -9.54
N TYR A 229 -5.56 6.85 -10.81
CA TYR A 229 -5.58 5.80 -11.86
C TYR A 229 -4.16 5.32 -12.17
N VAL A 230 -3.18 6.16 -11.85
CA VAL A 230 -1.76 5.98 -12.16
C VAL A 230 -0.97 6.00 -10.86
N ASP A 231 0.26 5.52 -10.92
CA ASP A 231 1.20 5.61 -9.82
C ASP A 231 1.60 7.08 -9.57
N LEU A 232 1.47 7.51 -8.30
CA LEU A 232 1.78 8.87 -7.85
C LEU A 232 3.29 9.11 -7.64
N LEU A 233 4.12 8.06 -7.61
CA LEU A 233 5.59 8.11 -7.59
C LEU A 233 6.15 8.26 -9.01
N ASN A 234 5.63 9.21 -9.77
CA ASN A 234 6.06 9.56 -11.12
C ASN A 234 6.06 11.07 -11.29
N SER A 235 6.78 11.58 -12.27
CA SER A 235 6.78 13.03 -12.55
C SER A 235 5.40 13.50 -13.03
N ASN A 236 5.11 14.79 -12.90
CA ASN A 236 3.92 15.39 -13.49
C ASN A 236 3.75 15.02 -14.97
N LYS A 237 4.85 15.12 -15.72
CA LYS A 237 4.92 14.79 -17.14
C LYS A 237 4.49 13.33 -17.37
N ASP A 238 5.16 12.38 -16.73
CA ASP A 238 4.90 10.95 -16.91
C ASP A 238 3.46 10.58 -16.54
N ARG A 239 2.95 11.10 -15.40
CA ARG A 239 1.56 10.84 -14.99
C ARG A 239 0.57 11.37 -16.03
N ARG A 240 0.79 12.58 -16.55
CA ARG A 240 -0.10 13.19 -17.55
C ARG A 240 -0.02 12.45 -18.90
N GLU A 241 1.15 12.00 -19.31
CA GLU A 241 1.35 11.18 -20.52
C GLU A 241 0.71 9.80 -20.39
N GLU A 242 0.82 9.13 -19.24
CA GLU A 242 0.15 7.85 -18.95
C GLU A 242 -1.38 8.02 -18.99
N LEU A 243 -1.92 9.07 -18.35
CA LEU A 243 -3.35 9.37 -18.38
C LEU A 243 -3.85 9.66 -19.79
N HIS A 244 -3.11 10.44 -20.57
CA HIS A 244 -3.50 10.75 -21.94
C HIS A 244 -3.47 9.50 -22.84
N SER A 245 -2.41 8.69 -22.75
CA SER A 245 -2.28 7.47 -23.57
C SER A 245 -3.21 6.33 -23.18
N SER A 246 -3.63 6.27 -21.91
CA SER A 246 -4.49 5.21 -21.39
C SER A 246 -5.97 5.59 -21.33
N TYR A 247 -6.27 6.86 -21.08
CA TYR A 247 -7.61 7.36 -20.77
C TYR A 247 -8.01 8.59 -21.60
N TYR A 248 -7.17 9.07 -22.52
CA TYR A 248 -7.48 10.17 -23.47
C TYR A 248 -7.89 11.50 -22.83
N PHE A 249 -7.35 11.80 -21.65
CA PHE A 249 -7.53 13.11 -21.03
C PHE A 249 -6.25 13.64 -20.40
N TRP A 250 -6.15 14.96 -20.30
CA TRP A 250 -5.09 15.64 -19.59
C TRP A 250 -5.56 16.05 -18.20
N CYS A 251 -4.92 15.54 -17.14
CA CYS A 251 -5.25 15.94 -15.78
C CYS A 251 -4.88 17.40 -15.52
N ASP A 252 -5.78 18.13 -14.86
CA ASP A 252 -5.61 19.53 -14.45
C ASP A 252 -5.82 19.72 -12.93
N CYS A 253 -5.68 18.65 -12.14
CA CYS A 253 -5.85 18.73 -10.68
C CYS A 253 -4.84 19.69 -10.01
N GLU A 254 -5.09 20.07 -8.75
CA GLU A 254 -4.22 20.98 -7.99
C GLU A 254 -2.75 20.56 -8.00
N ARG A 255 -2.46 19.25 -7.88
CA ARG A 255 -1.09 18.74 -7.94
C ARG A 255 -0.48 18.89 -9.34
N CYS A 256 -1.27 18.69 -10.41
CA CYS A 256 -0.77 18.86 -11.78
C CYS A 256 -0.51 20.33 -12.15
N LYS A 257 -1.17 21.27 -11.46
CA LYS A 257 -1.00 22.72 -11.65
C LYS A 257 0.18 23.31 -10.85
N LYS A 258 0.76 22.54 -9.92
CA LYS A 258 1.90 22.95 -9.10
C LYS A 258 3.19 22.36 -9.66
N GLU A 259 4.29 23.09 -9.48
CA GLU A 259 5.63 22.56 -9.75
C GLU A 259 5.97 21.45 -8.73
N GLU A 260 6.71 20.44 -9.20
CA GLU A 260 7.21 19.34 -8.38
C GLU A 260 8.75 19.44 -8.33
N PRO A 261 9.32 20.40 -7.58
CA PRO A 261 10.73 20.78 -7.66
C PRO A 261 11.69 19.70 -7.17
N MET A 262 11.18 18.59 -6.63
CA MET A 262 12.00 17.47 -6.16
C MET A 262 12.10 16.32 -7.17
N ALA A 263 11.28 16.32 -8.23
CA ALA A 263 11.08 15.15 -9.08
C ALA A 263 12.37 14.71 -9.80
N GLU A 264 13.11 15.66 -10.36
CA GLU A 264 14.22 15.41 -11.29
C GLU A 264 15.50 16.20 -10.93
N VAL A 265 15.63 16.60 -9.67
CA VAL A 265 16.74 17.47 -9.22
C VAL A 265 18.00 16.70 -8.80
N ALA A 266 19.13 17.38 -8.94
CA ALA A 266 20.43 16.95 -8.46
C ALA A 266 20.63 17.28 -6.98
N ALA A 267 21.54 16.57 -6.33
CA ALA A 267 22.06 16.96 -5.02
C ALA A 267 22.98 18.17 -5.19
N CYS A 268 23.16 18.97 -4.13
CA CYS A 268 24.16 20.01 -4.13
C CYS A 268 25.58 19.41 -4.19
N PRO A 269 26.49 19.93 -5.04
CA PRO A 269 27.89 19.50 -5.05
C PRO A 269 28.61 19.71 -3.71
N ASN A 270 28.16 20.68 -2.91
CA ASN A 270 28.62 20.85 -1.53
C ASN A 270 27.94 19.82 -0.62
N LEU A 271 28.71 18.82 -0.17
CA LEU A 271 28.23 17.72 0.67
C LEU A 271 27.66 18.16 2.03
N SER A 272 27.94 19.38 2.48
CA SER A 272 27.35 19.97 3.69
C SER A 272 26.00 20.65 3.43
N CYS A 273 25.53 20.70 2.18
CA CYS A 273 24.29 21.32 1.76
C CYS A 273 23.30 20.28 1.20
N ASP A 274 22.11 20.21 1.81
CA ASP A 274 21.03 19.29 1.42
C ASP A 274 20.00 19.99 0.48
N SER A 275 20.41 21.05 -0.23
CA SER A 275 19.50 21.75 -1.14
C SER A 275 19.32 20.97 -2.44
N PRO A 276 18.09 20.87 -2.98
CA PRO A 276 17.92 20.44 -4.36
C PRO A 276 18.58 21.46 -5.30
N CYS A 277 19.17 20.98 -6.38
CA CYS A 277 19.78 21.81 -7.41
C CYS A 277 19.18 21.49 -8.77
N SER A 278 18.72 22.52 -9.49
CA SER A 278 18.38 22.40 -10.90
C SER A 278 19.65 22.20 -11.70
N ILE A 279 19.67 21.26 -12.64
CA ILE A 279 20.85 21.01 -13.47
C ILE A 279 21.11 22.13 -14.49
N GLU A 280 20.10 22.94 -14.76
CA GLU A 280 20.20 24.10 -15.64
C GLU A 280 20.73 25.35 -14.91
N ALA A 281 20.83 25.32 -13.56
CA ALA A 281 21.41 26.40 -12.79
C ALA A 281 22.95 26.33 -12.79
N ASP A 282 23.62 27.47 -12.63
CA ASP A 282 25.08 27.55 -12.55
C ASP A 282 25.59 27.47 -11.10
N GLU A 283 24.74 27.77 -10.13
CA GLU A 283 25.07 27.71 -8.71
C GLU A 283 23.89 27.20 -7.87
N CYS A 284 24.20 26.61 -6.72
CA CYS A 284 23.20 26.22 -5.75
C CYS A 284 22.52 27.44 -5.13
N GLU A 285 21.21 27.58 -5.28
CA GLU A 285 20.41 28.71 -4.76
C GLU A 285 20.55 28.96 -3.25
N LYS A 286 20.93 27.94 -2.47
CA LYS A 286 21.05 28.03 -1.01
C LYS A 286 22.45 28.41 -0.52
N CYS A 287 23.49 27.90 -1.17
CA CYS A 287 24.87 28.00 -0.66
C CYS A 287 25.88 28.54 -1.67
N ASN A 288 25.41 28.93 -2.86
CA ASN A 288 26.19 29.51 -3.95
C ASN A 288 27.38 28.64 -4.38
N THR A 289 27.31 27.33 -4.11
CA THR A 289 28.30 26.39 -4.64
C THR A 289 28.08 26.24 -6.13
N GLU A 290 29.15 26.42 -6.90
CA GLU A 290 29.15 26.25 -8.35
C GLU A 290 28.73 24.83 -8.75
N ILE A 291 27.84 24.76 -9.73
CA ILE A 291 27.40 23.51 -10.37
C ILE A 291 28.20 23.41 -11.68
N SER A 292 29.38 22.80 -11.58
CA SER A 292 30.32 22.73 -12.71
C SER A 292 29.74 21.94 -13.90
N VAL A 293 30.28 22.18 -15.09
CA VAL A 293 29.88 21.47 -16.31
C VAL A 293 30.09 19.96 -16.16
N GLU A 294 31.19 19.54 -15.53
CA GLU A 294 31.50 18.13 -15.27
C GLU A 294 30.48 17.48 -14.32
N PHE A 295 29.99 18.23 -13.33
CA PHE A 295 28.92 17.76 -12.46
C PHE A 295 27.61 17.59 -13.24
N LYS A 296 27.28 18.55 -14.13
CA LYS A 296 26.10 18.49 -15.00
C LYS A 296 26.14 17.26 -15.92
N GLU A 297 27.29 16.97 -16.51
CA GLU A 297 27.52 15.78 -17.35
C GLU A 297 27.40 14.49 -16.54
N THR A 298 28.06 14.42 -15.38
CA THR A 298 28.00 13.25 -14.49
C THR A 298 26.56 12.97 -14.05
N PHE A 299 25.78 14.00 -13.72
CA PHE A 299 24.37 13.85 -13.36
C PHE A 299 23.57 13.22 -14.50
N ARG A 300 23.72 13.73 -15.74
CA ARG A 300 23.03 13.19 -16.92
C ARG A 300 23.38 11.73 -17.17
N GLU A 301 24.67 11.36 -17.07
CA GLU A 301 25.10 9.96 -17.20
C GLU A 301 24.48 9.05 -16.13
N VAL A 302 24.40 9.52 -14.88
CA VAL A 302 23.81 8.75 -13.78
C VAL A 302 22.29 8.62 -13.95
N VAL A 303 21.61 9.66 -14.46
CA VAL A 303 20.19 9.61 -14.82
C VAL A 303 19.93 8.56 -15.90
N ASP A 304 20.68 8.60 -17.00
CA ASP A 304 20.51 7.64 -18.11
C ASP A 304 20.82 6.21 -17.68
N PHE A 305 21.90 6.03 -16.93
CA PHE A 305 22.28 4.74 -16.35
C PHE A 305 21.17 4.20 -15.44
N THR A 306 20.61 5.04 -14.57
CA THR A 306 19.57 4.64 -13.62
C THR A 306 18.27 4.29 -14.36
N ALA A 307 17.84 5.14 -15.29
CA ALA A 307 16.61 4.93 -16.08
C ALA A 307 16.64 3.58 -16.83
N HIS A 308 17.76 3.26 -17.49
CA HIS A 308 17.93 1.98 -18.18
C HIS A 308 17.79 0.76 -17.26
N HIS A 309 18.36 0.82 -16.06
CA HIS A 309 18.29 -0.30 -15.12
C HIS A 309 16.91 -0.41 -14.45
N LEU A 310 16.27 0.72 -14.13
CA LEU A 310 14.89 0.72 -13.64
C LEU A 310 13.93 0.11 -14.66
N GLU A 311 14.10 0.39 -15.95
CA GLU A 311 13.29 -0.24 -17.02
C GLU A 311 13.45 -1.76 -17.03
N LYS A 312 14.68 -2.27 -16.91
CA LYS A 312 14.96 -3.71 -16.85
C LYS A 312 14.45 -4.38 -15.57
N MET A 313 14.32 -3.63 -14.48
CA MET A 313 13.88 -4.15 -13.19
C MET A 313 12.36 -4.16 -13.00
N LYS A 314 11.57 -3.68 -13.97
CA LYS A 314 10.09 -3.68 -13.90
C LYS A 314 9.48 -5.07 -13.65
N THR A 315 10.13 -6.14 -14.11
CA THR A 315 9.64 -7.52 -13.92
C THR A 315 10.25 -8.22 -12.71
N MET A 316 11.51 -7.95 -12.42
CA MET A 316 12.25 -8.57 -11.32
C MET A 316 13.37 -7.62 -10.90
N ALA A 317 13.37 -7.24 -9.62
CA ALA A 317 14.40 -6.38 -9.05
C ALA A 317 15.67 -7.20 -8.73
N TYR A 318 16.85 -6.63 -9.00
CA TYR A 318 18.14 -7.26 -8.72
C TYR A 318 18.89 -6.43 -7.68
N LEU A 319 19.16 -7.02 -6.51
CA LEU A 319 19.75 -6.28 -5.39
C LEU A 319 21.10 -5.66 -5.74
N ASP A 320 21.98 -6.40 -6.42
CA ASP A 320 23.31 -5.91 -6.81
C ASP A 320 23.23 -4.73 -7.79
N VAL A 321 22.29 -4.78 -8.72
CA VAL A 321 22.05 -3.68 -9.67
C VAL A 321 21.54 -2.45 -8.93
N SER A 322 20.58 -2.61 -8.03
CA SER A 322 20.08 -1.51 -7.20
C SER A 322 21.20 -0.90 -6.35
N LYS A 323 22.07 -1.72 -5.75
CA LYS A 323 23.26 -1.27 -5.01
C LYS A 323 24.22 -0.45 -5.88
N ILE A 324 24.48 -0.90 -7.11
CA ILE A 324 25.32 -0.18 -8.07
C ILE A 324 24.70 1.17 -8.44
N CYS A 325 23.39 1.22 -8.73
CA CYS A 325 22.67 2.45 -9.00
C CYS A 325 22.78 3.42 -7.81
N LEU A 326 22.42 2.99 -6.60
CA LEU A 326 22.47 3.83 -5.39
C LEU A 326 23.89 4.35 -5.12
N LYS A 327 24.92 3.53 -5.36
CA LYS A 327 26.32 3.96 -5.23
C LYS A 327 26.68 5.06 -6.22
N LYS A 328 26.23 4.98 -7.48
CA LYS A 328 26.45 6.02 -8.50
C LYS A 328 25.65 7.29 -8.23
N GLN A 329 24.48 7.17 -7.62
CA GLN A 329 23.61 8.30 -7.30
C GLN A 329 24.11 9.13 -6.11
N LYS A 330 24.93 8.54 -5.22
CA LYS A 330 25.40 9.20 -3.99
C LYS A 330 26.15 10.50 -4.30
N GLY A 331 25.64 11.62 -3.76
CA GLY A 331 26.21 12.96 -3.97
C GLY A 331 25.90 13.58 -5.33
N ILE A 332 25.16 12.87 -6.19
CA ILE A 332 24.80 13.31 -7.54
C ILE A 332 23.29 13.57 -7.64
N MET A 333 22.46 12.60 -7.24
CA MET A 333 21.01 12.76 -7.20
C MET A 333 20.55 13.18 -5.81
N HIS A 334 19.59 14.09 -5.75
CA HIS A 334 18.95 14.44 -4.49
C HIS A 334 18.17 13.24 -3.94
N LYS A 335 18.09 13.07 -2.62
CA LYS A 335 17.38 11.95 -1.98
C LYS A 335 15.89 11.86 -2.32
N PHE A 336 15.31 12.96 -2.81
CA PHE A 336 13.92 13.00 -3.27
C PHE A 336 13.76 12.91 -4.78
N ASN A 337 14.83 12.80 -5.56
CA ASN A 337 14.73 12.51 -6.99
C ASN A 337 13.94 11.21 -7.19
N ILE A 338 12.96 11.20 -8.10
CA ILE A 338 12.06 10.05 -8.29
C ILE A 338 12.82 8.78 -8.65
N GLN A 339 13.88 8.89 -9.47
CA GLN A 339 14.68 7.72 -9.84
C GLN A 339 15.43 7.16 -8.64
N HIS A 340 15.91 8.02 -7.73
CA HIS A 340 16.54 7.57 -6.49
C HIS A 340 15.54 6.84 -5.58
N VAL A 341 14.35 7.42 -5.37
CA VAL A 341 13.28 6.81 -4.56
C VAL A 341 12.83 5.47 -5.17
N ARG A 342 12.66 5.38 -6.49
CA ARG A 342 12.38 4.10 -7.19
C ARG A 342 13.51 3.09 -7.05
N THR A 343 14.76 3.54 -7.06
CA THR A 343 15.92 2.63 -6.85
C THR A 343 15.92 2.06 -5.43
N LEU A 344 15.60 2.87 -4.41
CA LEU A 344 15.43 2.41 -3.03
C LEU A 344 14.28 1.40 -2.91
N GLU A 345 13.15 1.65 -3.56
CA GLU A 345 12.02 0.71 -3.62
C GLU A 345 12.44 -0.65 -4.21
N MET A 346 13.14 -0.64 -5.35
CA MET A 346 13.66 -1.87 -5.97
C MET A 346 14.68 -2.58 -5.08
N ALA A 347 15.57 -1.83 -4.40
CA ALA A 347 16.55 -2.39 -3.46
C ALA A 347 15.87 -3.07 -2.27
N HIS A 348 14.88 -2.40 -1.67
CA HIS A 348 14.10 -2.94 -0.55
C HIS A 348 13.38 -4.24 -0.92
N ILE A 349 12.64 -4.24 -2.05
CA ILE A 349 11.91 -5.42 -2.53
C ILE A 349 12.88 -6.57 -2.86
N ALA A 350 13.99 -6.29 -3.54
CA ALA A 350 14.99 -7.30 -3.88
C ALA A 350 15.64 -7.91 -2.63
N ALA A 351 15.99 -7.07 -1.64
CA ALA A 351 16.56 -7.53 -0.37
C ALA A 351 15.58 -8.41 0.41
N MET A 352 14.29 -8.08 0.45
CA MET A 352 13.26 -8.95 1.04
C MET A 352 13.16 -10.30 0.34
N ASN A 353 13.13 -10.31 -1.00
CA ASN A 353 13.04 -11.54 -1.78
C ASN A 353 14.25 -12.46 -1.56
N LEU A 354 15.44 -11.87 -1.37
CA LEU A 354 16.69 -12.57 -1.06
C LEU A 354 16.88 -12.85 0.44
N LYS A 355 15.98 -12.38 1.29
CA LYS A 355 16.06 -12.49 2.76
C LYS A 355 17.30 -11.82 3.37
N CYS A 356 17.84 -10.78 2.71
CA CYS A 356 18.88 -9.91 3.26
C CYS A 356 18.22 -8.86 4.15
N TRP A 357 17.86 -9.25 5.38
CA TRP A 357 16.96 -8.48 6.24
C TRP A 357 17.53 -7.13 6.68
N GLU A 358 18.84 -7.05 6.93
CA GLU A 358 19.53 -5.81 7.30
C GLU A 358 19.50 -4.79 6.16
N ASP A 359 19.78 -5.24 4.94
CA ASP A 359 19.66 -4.40 3.73
C ASP A 359 18.21 -3.98 3.50
N ALA A 360 17.26 -4.90 3.69
CA ALA A 360 15.84 -4.62 3.53
C ALA A 360 15.35 -3.56 4.53
N GLU A 361 15.76 -3.65 5.80
CA GLU A 361 15.47 -2.64 6.82
C GLU A 361 16.09 -1.29 6.45
N PHE A 362 17.37 -1.29 6.06
CA PHE A 362 18.09 -0.07 5.69
C PHE A 362 17.41 0.67 4.54
N TYR A 363 17.18 -0.01 3.40
CA TYR A 363 16.53 0.61 2.25
C TYR A 363 15.07 0.98 2.53
N GLY A 364 14.36 0.18 3.34
CA GLY A 364 13.00 0.49 3.75
C GLY A 364 12.93 1.82 4.52
N LYS A 365 13.83 2.03 5.49
CA LYS A 365 13.90 3.29 6.26
C LYS A 365 14.26 4.48 5.39
N GLU A 366 15.24 4.34 4.50
CA GLU A 366 15.64 5.41 3.56
C GLU A 366 14.54 5.74 2.54
N LEU A 367 13.67 4.78 2.21
CA LEU A 367 12.55 4.97 1.29
C LEU A 367 11.39 5.78 1.89
N VAL A 368 11.16 5.67 3.21
CA VAL A 368 10.02 6.29 3.91
C VAL A 368 9.88 7.80 3.60
N PRO A 369 10.93 8.63 3.71
CA PRO A 369 10.82 10.06 3.37
C PRO A 369 10.34 10.32 1.94
N GLY A 370 10.81 9.54 0.96
CA GLY A 370 10.36 9.66 -0.44
C GLY A 370 8.90 9.28 -0.61
N TYR A 371 8.46 8.18 0.02
CA TYR A 371 7.05 7.78 0.02
C TYR A 371 6.14 8.84 0.65
N LEU A 372 6.55 9.43 1.78
CA LEU A 372 5.81 10.52 2.43
C LEU A 372 5.70 11.77 1.54
N LEU A 373 6.72 12.09 0.76
CA LEU A 373 6.69 13.21 -0.18
C LEU A 373 5.71 12.97 -1.34
N TYR A 374 5.77 11.79 -1.97
CA TYR A 374 5.07 11.53 -3.24
C TYR A 374 3.66 10.93 -3.08
N TYR A 375 3.48 10.06 -2.10
CA TYR A 375 2.18 9.45 -1.78
C TYR A 375 1.46 10.17 -0.64
N GLY A 376 2.20 10.76 0.29
CA GLY A 376 1.66 11.36 1.51
C GLY A 376 1.61 10.40 2.69
N GLU A 377 1.19 10.93 3.85
CA GLU A 377 1.10 10.19 5.12
C GLU A 377 0.03 9.09 5.09
N ILE A 378 -1.05 9.29 4.33
CA ILE A 378 -2.19 8.36 4.26
C ILE A 378 -2.29 7.81 2.83
N HIS A 379 -1.59 6.70 2.60
CA HIS A 379 -1.64 5.97 1.33
C HIS A 379 -1.40 4.47 1.58
N PRO A 380 -2.06 3.54 0.85
CA PRO A 380 -1.88 2.10 1.05
C PRO A 380 -0.42 1.67 1.00
N LEU A 381 0.34 2.13 0.00
CA LEU A 381 1.76 1.77 -0.17
C LEU A 381 2.64 2.31 0.97
N THR A 382 2.32 3.49 1.53
CA THR A 382 2.99 4.02 2.72
C THR A 382 2.71 3.14 3.95
N GLY A 383 1.45 2.72 4.13
CA GLY A 383 1.08 1.80 5.20
C GLY A 383 1.75 0.42 5.07
N LEU A 384 1.83 -0.10 3.85
CA LEU A 384 2.51 -1.36 3.54
C LEU A 384 4.03 -1.28 3.75
N LEU A 385 4.66 -0.16 3.42
CA LEU A 385 6.08 0.04 3.71
C LEU A 385 6.35 -0.01 5.22
N TYR A 386 5.53 0.64 6.04
CA TYR A 386 5.65 0.54 7.49
C TYR A 386 5.39 -0.89 8.00
N LEU A 387 4.40 -1.58 7.46
CA LEU A 387 4.09 -2.97 7.81
C LEU A 387 5.28 -3.89 7.52
N THR A 388 5.87 -3.77 6.34
CA THR A 388 7.02 -4.59 5.91
C THR A 388 8.27 -4.27 6.72
N ILE A 389 8.57 -3.00 6.98
CA ILE A 389 9.67 -2.60 7.88
C ILE A 389 9.47 -3.22 9.27
N GLY A 390 8.27 -3.11 9.85
CA GLY A 390 7.99 -3.68 11.17
C GLY A 390 8.15 -5.20 11.21
N LYS A 391 7.69 -5.90 10.16
CA LYS A 391 7.87 -7.34 9.99
C LYS A 391 9.36 -7.73 9.91
N ILE A 392 10.15 -6.98 9.14
CA ILE A 392 11.61 -7.18 9.04
C ILE A 392 12.28 -6.94 10.39
N GLN A 393 11.86 -5.91 11.12
CA GLN A 393 12.42 -5.58 12.44
C GLN A 393 12.14 -6.67 13.48
N LEU A 394 10.98 -7.31 13.46
CA LEU A 394 10.73 -8.50 14.28
C LEU A 394 11.68 -9.65 13.92
N HIS A 395 11.90 -9.89 12.62
CA HIS A 395 12.89 -10.88 12.18
C HIS A 395 14.32 -10.57 12.60
N LEU A 396 14.66 -9.29 12.77
CA LEU A 396 15.95 -8.81 13.25
C LEU A 396 16.01 -8.67 14.78
N GLU A 397 15.01 -9.17 15.51
CA GLU A 397 14.94 -9.10 16.99
C GLU A 397 14.96 -7.65 17.52
N LYS A 398 14.31 -6.73 16.79
CA LYS A 398 14.14 -5.30 17.13
C LYS A 398 12.67 -4.97 17.46
N PRO A 399 12.09 -5.53 18.54
CA PRO A 399 10.66 -5.45 18.79
C PRO A 399 10.16 -4.04 19.12
N LYS A 400 11.00 -3.18 19.72
CA LYS A 400 10.64 -1.79 20.04
C LYS A 400 10.49 -0.95 18.77
N GLU A 401 11.44 -1.08 17.85
CA GLU A 401 11.41 -0.44 16.54
C GLU A 401 10.26 -0.98 15.69
N ALA A 402 10.07 -2.31 15.72
CA ALA A 402 8.95 -2.96 15.04
C ALA A 402 7.61 -2.43 15.53
N LEU A 403 7.40 -2.32 16.84
CA LEU A 403 6.15 -1.80 17.41
C LEU A 403 5.87 -0.36 16.93
N GLN A 404 6.90 0.49 16.83
CA GLN A 404 6.76 1.85 16.29
C GLN A 404 6.35 1.83 14.81
N ALA A 405 7.02 1.02 13.98
CA ALA A 405 6.70 0.89 12.55
C ALA A 405 5.29 0.33 12.34
N LEU A 406 4.93 -0.75 13.04
CA LEU A 406 3.62 -1.40 12.95
C LEU A 406 2.48 -0.49 13.45
N THR A 407 2.73 0.34 14.46
CA THR A 407 1.75 1.34 14.93
C THR A 407 1.46 2.40 13.85
N LYS A 408 2.50 2.84 13.12
CA LYS A 408 2.32 3.73 11.95
C LYS A 408 1.56 3.01 10.84
N ALA A 409 1.90 1.75 10.55
CA ALA A 409 1.18 0.93 9.59
C ALA A 409 -0.31 0.83 9.95
N ASN A 410 -0.63 0.55 11.22
CA ASN A 410 -1.99 0.46 11.73
C ASN A 410 -2.78 1.75 11.50
N THR A 411 -2.18 2.89 11.83
CA THR A 411 -2.80 4.21 11.63
C THR A 411 -3.20 4.42 10.16
N VAL A 412 -2.32 4.06 9.23
CA VAL A 412 -2.55 4.27 7.78
C VAL A 412 -3.50 3.21 7.20
N LEU A 413 -3.34 1.94 7.57
CA LEU A 413 -4.09 0.82 7.02
C LEU A 413 -5.53 0.75 7.56
N THR A 414 -5.79 1.18 8.81
CA THR A 414 -7.16 1.38 9.30
C THR A 414 -7.91 2.42 8.45
N ILE A 415 -7.25 3.49 8.00
CA ILE A 415 -7.89 4.49 7.15
C ILE A 415 -8.11 3.92 5.74
N THR A 416 -7.06 3.39 5.13
CA THR A 416 -7.07 2.99 3.71
C THR A 416 -7.81 1.69 3.43
N HIS A 417 -7.80 0.73 4.36
CA HIS A 417 -8.40 -0.60 4.20
C HIS A 417 -9.59 -0.83 5.15
N GLY A 418 -9.48 -0.36 6.39
CA GLY A 418 -10.49 -0.55 7.44
C GLY A 418 -10.25 -1.78 8.30
N ASP A 419 -10.71 -1.73 9.55
CA ASP A 419 -10.32 -2.69 10.61
C ASP A 419 -10.70 -4.15 10.36
N LYS A 420 -11.66 -4.39 9.45
CA LYS A 420 -12.17 -5.71 9.06
C LYS A 420 -11.53 -6.27 7.79
N HIS A 421 -10.62 -5.53 7.16
CA HIS A 421 -9.97 -5.97 5.93
C HIS A 421 -8.97 -7.09 6.24
N SER A 422 -8.83 -8.09 5.36
CA SER A 422 -7.95 -9.25 5.60
C SER A 422 -6.53 -8.85 5.97
N ILE A 423 -5.95 -7.81 5.37
CA ILE A 423 -4.61 -7.31 5.75
C ILE A 423 -4.48 -6.92 7.23
N MET A 424 -5.54 -6.36 7.82
CA MET A 424 -5.55 -5.97 9.22
C MET A 424 -5.62 -7.19 10.13
N GLU A 425 -6.47 -8.16 9.76
CA GLU A 425 -6.74 -9.34 10.59
C GLU A 425 -5.67 -10.42 10.46
N GLU A 426 -5.20 -10.68 9.24
CA GLU A 426 -4.33 -11.81 8.90
C GLU A 426 -2.85 -11.46 9.00
N GLU A 427 -2.44 -10.20 8.76
CA GLU A 427 -1.03 -9.79 8.77
C GLU A 427 -0.71 -8.83 9.92
N LEU A 428 -1.34 -7.65 9.97
CA LEU A 428 -0.89 -6.57 10.86
C LEU A 428 -1.18 -6.84 12.35
N ARG A 429 -2.39 -7.26 12.70
CA ARG A 429 -2.79 -7.47 14.12
C ARG A 429 -1.96 -8.55 14.82
N PRO A 430 -1.67 -9.71 14.20
CA PRO A 430 -0.73 -10.68 14.78
C PRO A 430 0.67 -10.10 15.02
N LEU A 431 1.21 -9.33 14.06
CA LEU A 431 2.54 -8.72 14.19
C LEU A 431 2.58 -7.66 15.29
N LEU A 432 1.52 -6.85 15.43
CA LEU A 432 1.39 -5.87 16.52
C LEU A 432 1.41 -6.55 17.89
N TYR A 433 0.64 -7.64 18.04
CA TYR A 433 0.60 -8.40 19.29
C TYR A 433 1.97 -9.00 19.61
N GLN A 434 2.64 -9.59 18.61
CA GLN A 434 3.99 -10.11 18.76
C GLN A 434 4.97 -9.01 19.21
N ALA A 435 4.99 -7.87 18.52
CA ALA A 435 5.90 -6.77 18.83
C ALA A 435 5.68 -6.19 20.22
N ASP A 436 4.41 -6.07 20.66
CA ASP A 436 4.08 -5.59 22.00
C ASP A 436 4.55 -6.57 23.08
N MET A 437 4.28 -7.86 22.91
CA MET A 437 4.73 -8.90 23.85
C MET A 437 6.26 -8.96 23.97
N GLU A 438 6.98 -8.96 22.85
CA GLU A 438 8.44 -9.04 22.83
C GLU A 438 9.09 -7.76 23.36
N SER A 439 8.51 -6.58 23.07
CA SER A 439 8.97 -5.30 23.59
C SER A 439 8.84 -5.22 25.11
N ASN A 440 7.74 -5.72 25.66
CA ASN A 440 7.50 -5.75 27.11
C ASN A 440 8.34 -6.83 27.82
N SER A 441 8.55 -7.99 27.20
CA SER A 441 9.41 -9.05 27.74
C SER A 441 10.89 -8.63 27.80
N ALA A 442 11.37 -7.88 26.79
CA ALA A 442 12.72 -7.31 26.81
C ALA A 442 12.92 -6.32 27.97
N ASN A 443 11.87 -5.58 28.35
CA ASN A 443 11.93 -4.69 29.51
C ASN A 443 12.00 -5.48 30.83
N LEU A 444 11.27 -6.59 30.95
CA LEU A 444 11.31 -7.45 32.14
C LEU A 444 12.68 -8.13 32.31
N LEU A 445 13.24 -8.68 31.22
CA LEU A 445 14.61 -9.22 31.22
C LEU A 445 15.67 -8.18 31.56
N ALA A 446 15.53 -6.94 31.06
CA ALA A 446 16.45 -5.85 31.42
C ALA A 446 16.35 -5.46 32.91
N ILE A 447 15.15 -5.54 33.50
CA ILE A 447 14.95 -5.33 34.94
C ILE A 447 15.58 -6.48 35.73
N ASP A 448 15.42 -7.73 35.31
CA ASP A 448 16.01 -8.89 35.97
C ASP A 448 17.54 -8.87 35.92
N ILE A 449 18.14 -8.52 34.77
CA ILE A 449 19.59 -8.35 34.63
C ILE A 449 20.10 -7.17 35.48
N PHE A 450 19.35 -6.05 35.51
CA PHE A 450 19.71 -4.90 36.35
C PHE A 450 19.62 -5.25 37.85
N TYR A 451 18.65 -6.09 38.23
CA TYR A 451 18.50 -6.63 39.58
C TYR A 451 19.68 -7.54 39.94
N GLU A 452 20.04 -8.51 39.09
CA GLU A 452 21.20 -9.39 39.31
C GLU A 452 22.50 -8.59 39.42
N TRP A 453 22.72 -7.61 38.53
CA TRP A 453 23.91 -6.76 38.57
C TRP A 453 23.98 -5.88 39.83
N HIS A 454 22.85 -5.33 40.31
CA HIS A 454 22.80 -4.56 41.55
C HIS A 454 22.96 -5.44 42.79
N VAL A 455 22.44 -6.66 42.78
CA VAL A 455 22.62 -7.63 43.86
C VAL A 455 24.10 -8.04 43.97
N GLU A 456 24.75 -8.39 42.85
CA GLU A 456 26.18 -8.70 42.82
C GLU A 456 27.07 -7.51 43.21
N SER A 457 26.71 -6.30 42.75
CA SER A 457 27.45 -5.07 43.11
C SER A 457 27.26 -4.68 44.58
N ALA A 458 26.06 -4.90 45.14
CA ALA A 458 25.78 -4.65 46.55
C ALA A 458 26.42 -5.68 47.50
N GLU A 459 26.68 -6.90 47.02
CA GLU A 459 27.47 -7.92 47.73
C GLU A 459 28.96 -7.59 47.73
N GLN A 460 29.47 -6.92 46.69
CA GLN A 460 30.87 -6.47 46.62
C GLN A 460 31.14 -5.15 47.35
N SER A 461 30.14 -4.27 47.50
CA SER A 461 30.28 -3.04 48.31
C SER A 461 29.96 -3.32 49.78
N ALA A 462 30.98 -3.69 50.55
CA ALA A 462 30.89 -3.81 52.00
C ALA A 462 30.58 -2.45 52.67
N LEU A 463 29.30 -2.13 52.86
CA LEU A 463 28.82 -1.11 53.80
C LEU A 463 27.89 -1.78 54.83
N PRO A 464 28.33 -1.93 56.09
CA PRO A 464 27.53 -2.54 57.15
C PRO A 464 26.61 -1.47 57.76
N THR A 465 25.28 -1.66 57.74
CA THR A 465 24.33 -1.03 58.73
C THR A 465 22.83 -1.25 58.49
N LEU A 466 22.37 -2.03 57.50
CA LEU A 466 20.93 -2.28 57.32
C LEU A 466 20.62 -3.77 57.22
N GLY A 467 19.70 -4.24 58.08
CA GLY A 467 19.25 -5.62 58.17
C GLY A 467 18.59 -6.12 56.87
N HIS A 468 18.73 -7.42 56.61
CA HIS A 468 18.37 -8.09 55.36
C HIS A 468 16.90 -7.87 54.91
N ARG A 469 15.99 -7.59 55.85
CA ARG A 469 14.55 -7.37 55.60
C ARG A 469 14.25 -5.95 55.11
N GLU A 470 14.92 -4.94 55.66
CA GLU A 470 14.82 -3.53 55.25
C GLU A 470 15.44 -3.28 53.87
N ARG A 471 16.56 -3.94 53.53
CA ARG A 471 17.15 -3.86 52.17
C ARG A 471 16.21 -4.42 51.11
N LYS A 472 15.55 -5.56 51.39
CA LYS A 472 14.54 -6.15 50.48
C LYS A 472 13.35 -5.21 50.29
N LYS A 473 12.87 -4.54 51.35
CA LYS A 473 11.77 -3.56 51.24
C LYS A 473 12.15 -2.33 50.43
N GLN A 474 13.35 -1.77 50.62
CA GLN A 474 13.81 -0.62 49.84
C GLN A 474 14.02 -0.97 48.36
N LEU A 475 14.58 -2.15 48.04
CA LEU A 475 14.67 -2.61 46.64
C LEU A 475 13.30 -2.85 46.02
N LEU A 476 12.34 -3.44 46.75
CA LEU A 476 10.99 -3.67 46.24
C LEU A 476 10.24 -2.35 45.98
N LEU A 477 10.45 -1.35 46.84
CA LEU A 477 9.91 0.01 46.67
C LEU A 477 10.53 0.75 45.47
N LEU A 478 11.84 0.57 45.22
CA LEU A 478 12.52 1.09 44.03
C LEU A 478 12.05 0.40 42.75
N LEU A 479 11.86 -0.92 42.77
CA LEU A 479 11.27 -1.69 41.66
C LEU A 479 9.84 -1.24 41.37
N LEU A 480 9.01 -1.08 42.41
CA LEU A 480 7.64 -0.57 42.28
C LEU A 480 7.64 0.86 41.70
N ALA A 481 8.56 1.74 42.14
CA ALA A 481 8.69 3.08 41.59
C ALA A 481 9.10 3.08 40.10
N VAL A 482 10.03 2.22 39.68
CA VAL A 482 10.46 2.10 38.28
C VAL A 482 9.36 1.51 37.39
N THR A 483 8.59 0.54 37.89
CA THR A 483 7.41 -0.01 37.17
C THR A 483 6.24 0.98 37.11
N TYR A 484 6.13 1.89 38.08
CA TYR A 484 5.07 2.90 38.10
C TYR A 484 5.39 4.08 37.16
N ASP A 485 6.66 4.47 37.05
CA ASP A 485 7.12 5.57 36.18
C ASP A 485 7.03 5.19 34.68
N SER A 486 7.16 3.89 34.36
CA SER A 486 6.96 3.37 33.00
C SER A 486 5.48 3.30 32.56
N CYS A 487 4.54 3.52 33.48
CA CYS A 487 3.09 3.55 33.21
C CYS A 487 2.52 4.98 33.04
N LEU A 488 3.30 6.04 33.33
CA LEU A 488 2.81 7.43 33.32
C LEU A 488 3.72 8.37 32.52
N THR A 489 3.70 8.30 31.19
CA THR A 489 4.13 9.43 30.37
C THR A 489 3.08 10.54 30.39
N VAL A 490 3.08 11.41 31.42
CA VAL A 490 2.45 12.74 31.35
C VAL A 490 3.34 13.78 32.05
N ARG A 491 3.87 14.68 31.22
CA ARG A 491 4.56 15.96 31.48
C ARG A 491 4.34 16.59 32.86
N SER A 492 5.42 16.83 33.62
CA SER A 492 5.65 18.12 34.28
C SER A 492 7.14 18.33 34.62
N THR A 493 7.56 19.58 34.51
CA THR A 493 8.92 20.07 34.67
C THR A 493 9.16 20.53 36.10
N THR A 494 9.88 19.77 36.91
CA THR A 494 10.69 20.24 38.06
C THR A 494 11.44 19.05 38.68
N ARG A 495 12.77 19.13 38.75
CA ARG A 495 13.62 18.15 39.45
C ARG A 495 13.92 18.69 40.85
N ASP A 496 13.12 18.35 41.84
CA ASP A 496 13.47 18.56 43.26
C ASP A 496 12.90 17.42 44.15
N PRO A 497 13.77 16.58 44.77
CA PRO A 497 13.37 15.44 45.60
C PRO A 497 12.52 15.79 46.83
N ALA A 498 12.54 17.03 47.31
CA ALA A 498 11.81 17.44 48.51
C ALA A 498 10.28 17.54 48.31
N SER A 499 9.83 17.71 47.05
CA SER A 499 8.40 17.86 46.70
C SER A 499 7.63 16.53 46.58
N PHE A 500 8.32 15.39 46.57
CA PHE A 500 7.71 14.07 46.47
C PHE A 500 7.04 13.61 47.77
N HIS A 501 7.56 14.04 48.93
CA HIS A 501 7.03 13.59 50.21
C HIS A 501 5.66 14.22 50.54
N GLU A 502 5.43 15.46 50.08
CA GLU A 502 4.15 16.17 50.25
C GLU A 502 3.07 15.67 49.27
N ALA A 503 3.44 15.31 48.03
CA ALA A 503 2.50 14.75 47.04
C ALA A 503 1.97 13.37 47.45
N TRP A 504 2.78 12.56 48.13
CA TRP A 504 2.41 11.24 48.61
C TRP A 504 1.36 11.29 49.74
N ILE A 505 1.45 12.27 50.65
CA ILE A 505 0.51 12.48 51.76
C ILE A 505 -0.87 12.97 51.27
N VAL A 506 -0.90 13.76 50.19
CA VAL A 506 -2.15 14.26 49.58
C VAL A 506 -2.90 13.16 48.82
N LEU A 507 -2.19 12.20 48.21
CA LEU A 507 -2.83 11.10 47.48
C LEU A 507 -3.43 10.03 48.41
N THR A 508 -2.79 9.75 49.55
CA THR A 508 -3.30 8.78 50.54
C THR A 508 -4.54 9.27 51.30
N SER A 509 -4.79 10.58 51.34
CA SER A 509 -5.94 11.18 52.04
C SER A 509 -7.19 11.38 51.18
N SER A 510 -7.11 11.13 49.86
CA SER A 510 -8.21 11.40 48.91
C SER A 510 -9.03 10.18 48.48
N GLY A 511 -8.74 8.97 49.00
CA GLY A 511 -9.60 7.78 48.84
C GLY A 511 -9.82 7.29 47.39
N LYS A 512 -8.98 7.70 46.43
CA LYS A 512 -9.12 7.34 45.00
C LYS A 512 -7.96 6.47 44.51
N CYS A 513 -7.80 5.27 45.07
CA CYS A 513 -7.08 4.20 44.36
C CYS A 513 -7.52 2.83 44.88
N ASN A 514 -8.31 2.11 44.08
CA ASN A 514 -8.77 0.73 44.36
C ASN A 514 -7.69 -0.29 43.99
N PHE A 515 -6.52 -0.23 44.64
CA PHE A 515 -5.49 -1.28 44.54
C PHE A 515 -5.18 -1.93 45.89
N THR A 516 -6.08 -1.80 46.87
CA THR A 516 -5.97 -2.37 48.22
C THR A 516 -6.70 -3.71 48.40
N ARG A 517 -7.03 -4.44 47.32
CA ARG A 517 -7.73 -5.73 47.42
C ARG A 517 -6.92 -6.96 46.99
N MET A 518 -5.68 -6.81 46.51
CA MET A 518 -4.82 -7.96 46.17
C MET A 518 -3.72 -8.29 47.19
N PHE A 519 -3.58 -7.50 48.25
CA PHE A 519 -2.53 -7.71 49.27
C PHE A 519 -3.04 -8.26 50.61
N TYR A 520 -4.32 -8.62 50.72
CA TYR A 520 -4.89 -9.21 51.94
C TYR A 520 -5.28 -10.69 51.82
N GLU A 521 -4.99 -11.37 50.70
CA GLU A 521 -5.33 -12.80 50.51
C GLU A 521 -4.12 -13.69 50.15
N SER A 522 -2.88 -13.23 50.34
CA SER A 522 -1.67 -14.07 50.14
C SER A 522 -0.66 -14.00 51.29
N SER A 523 -1.14 -13.65 52.49
CA SER A 523 -0.36 -13.80 53.72
C SER A 523 -1.24 -14.29 54.87
N GLU A 524 -1.74 -15.51 54.72
CA GLU A 524 -1.91 -16.50 55.79
C GLU A 524 -1.37 -17.85 55.31
#